data_AF-A0A1G7RRL3-F1
#
_entry.id   AF-A0A1G7RRL3-F1
#
_cell.length_a   1.000
_cell.length_b   1.000
_cell.length_c   1.000
_cell.angle_alpha   90.00
_cell.angle_beta   90.00
_cell.angle_gamma   90.00
#
_symmetry.space_group_name_H-M   'P 1'
#
loop_
_entity.id
_entity.type
_entity.pdbx_description
1 polymer ?
#
loop_
_entity_poly.entity_id
_entity_poly.type
_entity_poly.pdbx_seq_one_letter_code
_entity_poly.pdbx_strand_id
1 'polypeptide(L)'
;MSGGCDEPDSSREVDEQVGHYDVPLCPNRLILAVEAVRGPGIALALLREHLQLRETATMVFSAYSDCFFLRLDEIDRFQNRRVGGLEAVSTMPFKAGEIFKYEVASWTVSDVAAVEGMQGVRALTALGLIPDAP
;
A
#
# COMPACT_ATOMS: atom_id res chain seq x y z
N MET A 1 -23.11 -34.54 42.57
CA MET A 1 -22.61 -33.23 43.05
C MET A 1 -21.19 -33.50 43.50
N SER A 2 -20.11 -33.03 42.89
CA SER A 2 -19.78 -31.70 42.34
C SER A 2 -18.75 -31.92 41.22
N GLY A 3 -18.75 -31.26 40.06
CA GLY A 3 -18.65 -29.82 39.87
C GLY A 3 -17.27 -29.54 39.24
N GLY A 4 -17.12 -29.88 37.96
CA GLY A 4 -15.91 -29.58 37.20
C GLY A 4 -15.89 -28.11 36.80
N CYS A 5 -14.86 -27.38 37.25
CA CYS A 5 -14.60 -26.01 36.83
C CYS A 5 -13.41 -26.04 35.86
N ASP A 6 -13.70 -26.16 34.58
CA ASP A 6 -12.86 -25.61 33.52
C ASP A 6 -13.22 -24.12 33.42
N GLU A 7 -12.34 -23.23 33.88
CA GLU A 7 -12.43 -21.80 33.55
C GLU A 7 -11.39 -21.48 32.46
N PRO A 8 -11.81 -20.82 31.37
CA PRO A 8 -10.97 -20.63 30.20
C PRO A 8 -9.95 -19.50 30.40
N ASP A 9 -8.75 -19.72 29.88
CA ASP A 9 -7.71 -18.71 29.67
C ASP A 9 -8.23 -17.65 28.69
N SER A 10 -8.88 -16.63 29.24
CA SER A 10 -9.41 -15.48 28.49
C SER A 10 -8.38 -14.35 28.45
N SER A 11 -7.17 -14.69 28.01
CA SER A 11 -6.20 -13.73 27.49
C SER A 11 -6.56 -13.38 26.04
N ARG A 12 -7.81 -12.95 25.80
CA ARG A 12 -8.17 -12.25 24.56
C ARG A 12 -7.70 -10.82 24.74
N GLU A 13 -6.55 -10.52 24.15
CA GLU A 13 -6.22 -9.16 23.74
C GLU A 13 -7.44 -8.64 22.97
N VAL A 14 -8.26 -7.84 23.64
CA VAL A 14 -9.26 -7.00 22.98
C VAL A 14 -8.43 -5.92 22.32
N ASP A 15 -7.87 -6.25 21.17
CA ASP A 15 -7.22 -5.29 20.31
C ASP A 15 -8.30 -4.25 19.99
N GLU A 16 -8.15 -3.06 20.55
CA GLU A 16 -8.99 -1.91 20.25
C GLU A 16 -8.89 -1.69 18.74
N GLN A 17 -9.82 -2.28 17.99
CA GLN A 17 -10.08 -1.96 16.60
C GLN A 17 -10.61 -0.53 16.56
N VAL A 18 -9.71 0.44 16.76
CA VAL A 18 -9.79 1.73 16.11
C VAL A 18 -9.99 1.38 14.64
N GLY A 19 -11.16 1.69 14.08
CA GLY A 19 -11.63 1.18 12.80
C GLY A 19 -10.64 1.46 11.67
N HIS A 20 -9.72 0.53 11.46
CA HIS A 20 -8.71 0.58 10.42
C HIS A 20 -9.15 -0.35 9.30
N TYR A 21 -9.31 0.22 8.12
CA TYR A 21 -9.85 -0.46 6.96
C TYR A 21 -8.76 -0.57 5.90
N ASP A 22 -8.32 -1.79 5.66
CA ASP A 22 -7.27 -2.08 4.68
C ASP A 22 -7.91 -2.28 3.30
N VAL A 23 -7.46 -1.50 2.32
CA VAL A 23 -7.84 -1.64 0.90
C VAL A 23 -6.61 -2.01 0.06
N PRO A 24 -6.72 -2.99 -0.85
CA PRO A 24 -5.59 -3.44 -1.64
C PRO A 24 -5.11 -2.34 -2.59
N LEU A 25 -3.80 -2.27 -2.77
CA LEU A 25 -3.17 -1.38 -3.76
C LEU A 25 -2.84 -2.15 -5.04
N CYS A 26 -2.14 -1.47 -5.95
CA CYS A 26 -1.65 -2.05 -7.20
C CYS A 26 -0.50 -3.06 -6.95
N PRO A 27 -0.06 -3.82 -7.99
CA PRO A 27 1.07 -4.72 -7.86
C PRO A 27 2.32 -4.05 -7.29
N ASN A 28 3.00 -4.74 -6.36
CA ASN A 28 4.11 -4.19 -5.57
C ASN A 28 5.21 -3.56 -6.41
N ARG A 29 5.51 -4.11 -7.59
CA ARG A 29 6.55 -3.58 -8.49
C ARG A 29 6.39 -2.08 -8.81
N LEU A 30 5.16 -1.57 -8.93
CA LEU A 30 4.93 -0.15 -9.15
C LEU A 30 5.32 0.68 -7.93
N ILE A 31 4.87 0.26 -6.74
CA ILE A 31 5.19 0.91 -5.46
C ILE A 31 6.70 0.87 -5.23
N LEU A 32 7.32 -0.31 -5.37
CA LEU A 32 8.75 -0.50 -5.14
C LEU A 32 9.62 0.30 -6.11
N ALA A 33 9.22 0.42 -7.38
CA ALA A 33 9.93 1.27 -8.33
C ALA A 33 9.84 2.74 -7.95
N VAL A 34 8.65 3.22 -7.57
CA VAL A 34 8.42 4.60 -7.13
C VAL A 34 9.26 4.94 -5.89
N GLU A 35 9.21 4.08 -4.88
CA GLU A 35 10.00 4.20 -3.66
C GLU A 35 11.52 4.16 -3.94
N ALA A 36 11.96 3.36 -4.91
CA ALA A 36 13.37 3.28 -5.28
C ALA A 36 13.88 4.54 -6.01
N VAL A 37 13.07 5.13 -6.89
CA VAL A 37 13.47 6.29 -7.69
C VAL A 37 13.33 7.60 -6.91
N ARG A 38 12.24 7.76 -6.15
CA ARG A 38 11.93 9.03 -5.46
C ARG A 38 12.25 9.00 -3.96
N GLY A 39 12.55 7.83 -3.42
CA GLY A 39 12.92 7.65 -2.02
C GLY A 39 11.79 7.15 -1.12
N PRO A 40 12.13 6.77 0.12
CA PRO A 40 11.22 6.11 1.05
C PRO A 40 10.04 7.00 1.44
N GLY A 41 8.83 6.45 1.45
CA GLY A 41 7.58 7.08 1.87
C GLY A 41 6.85 7.86 0.77
N ILE A 42 7.45 8.00 -0.42
CA ILE A 42 6.87 8.79 -1.50
C ILE A 42 5.60 8.16 -2.08
N ALA A 43 5.46 6.83 -2.08
CA ALA A 43 4.26 6.19 -2.59
C ALA A 43 3.05 6.53 -1.72
N LEU A 44 3.23 6.52 -0.39
CA LEU A 44 2.18 6.96 0.53
C LEU A 44 1.88 8.46 0.38
N ALA A 45 2.91 9.29 0.18
CA ALA A 45 2.73 10.73 -0.04
C ALA A 45 1.88 11.02 -1.29
N LEU A 46 2.18 10.36 -2.41
CA LEU A 46 1.41 10.47 -3.65
C LEU A 46 -0.05 10.02 -3.47
N LEU A 47 -0.27 8.89 -2.78
CA LEU A 47 -1.63 8.42 -2.47
C LEU A 47 -2.38 9.45 -1.62
N ARG A 48 -1.74 9.99 -0.57
CA ARG A 48 -2.35 11.01 0.29
C ARG A 48 -2.71 12.27 -0.48
N GLU A 49 -1.83 12.76 -1.35
CA GLU A 49 -2.07 13.94 -2.17
C GLU A 49 -3.22 13.73 -3.15
N HIS A 50 -3.14 12.69 -3.98
CA HIS A 50 -4.11 12.46 -5.06
C HIS A 50 -5.49 12.05 -4.53
N LEU A 51 -5.54 11.26 -3.47
CA LEU A 51 -6.79 10.81 -2.84
C LEU A 51 -7.27 11.75 -1.73
N GLN A 52 -6.53 12.82 -1.42
CA GLN A 52 -6.82 13.77 -0.34
C GLN A 52 -7.06 13.07 1.01
N LEU A 53 -6.16 12.12 1.33
CA LEU A 53 -6.27 11.33 2.55
C LEU A 53 -5.79 12.13 3.76
N ARG A 54 -6.27 11.74 4.92
CA ARG A 54 -5.83 12.27 6.21
C ARG A 54 -4.46 11.71 6.59
N GLU A 55 -3.81 12.37 7.53
CA GLU A 55 -2.50 11.96 8.08
C GLU A 55 -2.54 10.59 8.77
N THR A 56 -3.73 10.13 9.17
CA THR A 56 -3.98 8.81 9.75
C THR A 56 -3.82 7.67 8.74
N ALA A 57 -3.89 7.94 7.42
CA ALA A 57 -3.74 6.92 6.39
C ALA A 57 -2.31 6.39 6.34
N THR A 58 -2.13 5.06 6.35
CA THR A 58 -0.80 4.42 6.32
C THR A 58 -0.74 3.36 5.23
N MET A 59 0.47 3.01 4.79
CA MET A 59 0.68 1.89 3.86
C MET A 59 1.29 0.72 4.62
N VAL A 60 0.68 -0.46 4.51
CA VAL A 60 1.09 -1.67 5.22
C VAL A 60 1.38 -2.79 4.24
N PHE A 61 2.48 -3.51 4.46
CA PHE A 61 2.81 -4.69 3.66
C PHE A 61 2.33 -5.96 4.36
N SER A 62 1.61 -6.81 3.64
CA SER A 62 1.23 -8.14 4.10
C SER A 62 2.15 -9.18 3.47
N ALA A 63 3.00 -9.81 4.27
CA ALA A 63 3.87 -10.90 3.83
C ALA A 63 3.07 -12.16 3.43
N TYR A 64 1.89 -12.36 4.01
CA TYR A 64 1.03 -13.51 3.70
C TYR A 64 0.48 -13.45 2.27
N SER A 65 0.04 -12.26 1.84
CA SER A 65 -0.53 -12.04 0.51
C SER A 65 0.46 -11.43 -0.49
N ASP A 66 1.69 -11.19 -0.05
CA ASP A 66 2.74 -10.49 -0.79
C ASP A 66 2.22 -9.23 -1.49
N CYS A 67 1.51 -8.37 -0.75
CA CYS A 67 0.97 -7.14 -1.31
C CYS A 67 0.86 -5.99 -0.31
N PHE A 68 0.91 -4.77 -0.84
CA PHE A 68 0.64 -3.56 -0.07
C PHE A 68 -0.85 -3.27 0.02
N PHE A 69 -1.26 -2.82 1.20
CA PHE A 69 -2.58 -2.26 1.47
C PHE A 69 -2.43 -0.81 1.92
N LEU A 70 -3.43 -0.01 1.58
CA LEU A 70 -3.64 1.30 2.16
C LEU A 70 -4.62 1.13 3.33
N ARG A 71 -4.14 1.44 4.53
CA ARG A 71 -4.91 1.42 5.77
C ARG A 71 -5.51 2.78 6.01
N LEU A 72 -6.84 2.82 6.09
CA LEU A 72 -7.63 4.05 6.23
C LEU A 72 -8.41 4.05 7.54
N ASP A 73 -8.71 5.24 8.06
CA ASP A 73 -9.73 5.40 9.09
C ASP A 73 -11.14 5.34 8.48
N GLU A 74 -12.17 5.33 9.33
CA GLU A 74 -13.58 5.26 8.91
C GLU A 74 -13.97 6.40 7.97
N ILE A 75 -13.43 7.61 8.19
CA ILE A 75 -13.78 8.80 7.42
C ILE A 75 -13.22 8.66 6.00
N ASP A 76 -11.94 8.34 5.85
CA ASP A 76 -11.36 8.11 4.53
C ASP A 76 -11.95 6.86 3.86
N ARG A 77 -12.29 5.82 4.61
CA ARG A 77 -12.84 4.59 4.04
C ARG A 77 -14.25 4.79 3.46
N PHE A 78 -15.12 5.53 4.15
CA PHE A 78 -16.55 5.56 3.82
C PHE A 78 -17.06 6.93 3.35
N GLN A 79 -16.39 8.02 3.70
CA GLN A 79 -16.84 9.38 3.35
C GLN A 79 -16.00 10.01 2.24
N ASN A 80 -14.75 9.59 2.06
CA ASN A 80 -13.89 10.11 0.99
C ASN A 80 -14.29 9.52 -0.38
N ARG A 81 -14.89 10.37 -1.22
CA ARG A 81 -15.33 9.98 -2.57
C ARG A 81 -14.18 9.58 -3.48
N ARG A 82 -12.97 10.09 -3.27
CA ARG A 82 -11.79 9.75 -4.09
C ARG A 82 -11.36 8.30 -3.85
N VAL A 83 -11.53 7.81 -2.63
CA VAL A 83 -11.29 6.40 -2.27
C VAL A 83 -12.29 5.47 -2.96
N GLY A 84 -13.52 5.91 -3.21
CA GLY A 84 -14.52 5.17 -4.00
C GLY A 84 -15.62 4.49 -3.16
N GLY A 85 -15.79 4.89 -1.89
CA GLY A 85 -16.87 4.40 -1.04
C GLY A 85 -16.85 2.87 -0.91
N LEU A 86 -17.99 2.21 -1.11
CA LEU A 86 -18.11 0.74 -0.91
C LEU A 86 -17.24 -0.07 -1.87
N GLU A 87 -17.03 0.40 -3.11
CA GLU A 87 -16.25 -0.27 -4.15
C GLU A 87 -14.74 -0.04 -4.03
N ALA A 88 -14.28 0.58 -2.94
CA ALA A 88 -12.86 0.87 -2.74
C ALA A 88 -11.98 -0.39 -2.88
N VAL A 89 -12.45 -1.55 -2.38
CA VAL A 89 -11.66 -2.80 -2.42
C VAL A 89 -11.40 -3.27 -3.85
N SER A 90 -12.36 -3.09 -4.77
CA SER A 90 -12.21 -3.50 -6.17
C SER A 90 -11.56 -2.42 -7.04
N THR A 91 -11.76 -1.14 -6.72
CA THR A 91 -11.31 -0.01 -7.56
C THR A 91 -9.95 0.54 -7.17
N MET A 92 -9.56 0.43 -5.90
CA MET A 92 -8.31 1.00 -5.39
C MET A 92 -7.05 0.47 -6.08
N PRO A 93 -6.92 -0.83 -6.41
CA PRO A 93 -5.75 -1.32 -7.14
C PRO A 93 -5.53 -0.61 -8.48
N PHE A 94 -6.62 -0.25 -9.17
CA PHE A 94 -6.55 0.48 -10.44
C PHE A 94 -6.20 1.95 -10.22
N LYS A 95 -6.89 2.63 -9.30
CA LYS A 95 -6.63 4.05 -8.99
C LYS A 95 -5.20 4.29 -8.50
N ALA A 96 -4.73 3.48 -7.56
CA ALA A 96 -3.35 3.55 -7.07
C ALA A 96 -2.37 3.29 -8.22
N GLY A 97 -2.66 2.29 -9.06
CA GLY A 97 -1.87 2.01 -10.24
C GLY A 97 -1.79 3.18 -11.22
N GLU A 98 -2.88 3.91 -11.44
CA GLU A 98 -2.90 5.10 -12.30
C GLU A 98 -2.08 6.26 -11.71
N ILE A 99 -2.19 6.51 -10.40
CA ILE A 99 -1.38 7.53 -9.69
C ILE A 99 0.11 7.24 -9.88
N PHE A 100 0.55 6.00 -9.63
CA PHE A 100 1.95 5.65 -9.77
C PHE A 100 2.43 5.60 -11.21
N LYS A 101 1.58 5.18 -12.17
CA LYS A 101 1.94 5.25 -13.60
C LYS A 101 2.12 6.70 -14.07
N TYR A 102 1.30 7.62 -13.56
CA TYR A 102 1.47 9.04 -13.85
C TYR A 102 2.81 9.56 -13.32
N GLU A 103 3.17 9.19 -12.09
CA GLU A 103 4.50 9.49 -11.53
C GLU A 103 5.62 8.91 -12.40
N VAL A 104 5.55 7.63 -12.75
CA VAL A 104 6.55 6.96 -13.61
C VAL A 104 6.71 7.65 -14.97
N ALA A 105 5.62 8.13 -15.55
CA ALA A 105 5.65 8.84 -16.83
C ALA A 105 6.39 10.19 -16.78
N SER A 106 6.61 10.74 -15.58
CA SER A 106 7.37 11.98 -15.36
C SER A 106 8.89 11.76 -15.28
N TRP A 107 9.35 10.52 -15.18
CA TRP A 107 10.75 10.21 -14.92
C TRP A 107 11.65 10.47 -16.12
N THR A 108 12.83 11.00 -15.83
CA THR A 108 13.93 11.11 -16.76
C THR A 108 14.84 9.88 -16.68
N VAL A 109 15.70 9.70 -17.68
CA VAL A 109 16.72 8.63 -17.66
C VAL A 109 17.62 8.76 -16.43
N SER A 110 17.95 9.98 -16.02
CA SER A 110 18.79 10.24 -14.85
C SER A 110 18.13 9.80 -13.53
N ASP A 111 16.81 10.00 -13.40
CA ASP A 111 16.06 9.56 -12.21
C ASP A 111 16.16 8.03 -12.04
N VAL A 112 16.01 7.29 -13.15
CA VAL A 112 16.03 5.82 -13.15
C VAL A 112 17.47 5.29 -12.98
N ALA A 113 18.46 5.94 -13.58
CA ALA A 113 19.86 5.51 -13.53
C ALA A 113 20.49 5.65 -12.12
N ALA A 114 19.93 6.48 -11.26
CA ALA A 114 20.39 6.67 -9.89
C ALA A 114 19.97 5.54 -8.93
N VAL A 115 19.17 4.56 -9.38
CA VAL A 115 18.69 3.46 -8.54
C VAL A 115 19.76 2.37 -8.37
N GLU A 116 20.27 2.22 -7.15
CA GLU A 116 21.34 1.26 -6.83
C GLU A 116 20.83 -0.02 -6.11
N GLY A 117 19.63 0.03 -5.50
CA GLY A 117 19.11 -1.07 -4.70
C GLY A 117 18.56 -2.24 -5.53
N MET A 118 18.95 -3.48 -5.22
CA MET A 118 18.55 -4.68 -5.98
C MET A 118 17.03 -4.82 -6.14
N GLN A 119 16.25 -4.50 -5.11
CA GLN A 119 14.79 -4.55 -5.17
C GLN A 119 14.22 -3.50 -6.13
N GLY A 120 14.79 -2.29 -6.13
CA GLY A 120 14.44 -1.22 -7.06
C GLY A 120 14.78 -1.58 -8.51
N VAL A 121 16.00 -2.08 -8.75
CA VAL A 121 16.43 -2.56 -10.08
C VAL A 121 15.49 -3.65 -10.59
N ARG A 122 15.18 -4.67 -9.78
CA ARG A 122 14.22 -5.72 -10.17
C ARG A 122 12.84 -5.17 -10.48
N ALA A 123 12.36 -4.19 -9.70
CA ALA A 123 11.07 -3.56 -9.94
C ALA A 123 11.07 -2.78 -11.26
N LEU A 124 12.12 -2.02 -11.55
CA LEU A 124 12.28 -1.27 -12.80
C LEU A 124 12.38 -2.20 -14.02
N THR A 125 13.15 -3.28 -13.94
CA THR A 125 13.24 -4.32 -14.98
C THR A 125 11.88 -4.98 -15.21
N ALA A 126 11.16 -5.35 -14.15
CA ALA A 126 9.83 -5.95 -14.25
C ALA A 126 8.77 -5.01 -14.86
N LEU A 127 9.02 -3.70 -14.84
CA LEU A 127 8.20 -2.68 -15.50
C LEU A 127 8.69 -2.35 -16.93
N GLY A 128 9.81 -2.92 -17.37
CA GLY A 128 10.41 -2.63 -18.67
C GLY A 128 11.04 -1.22 -18.77
N LEU A 129 11.34 -0.59 -17.64
CA LEU A 129 11.91 0.77 -17.58
C LEU A 129 13.44 0.76 -17.75
N ILE A 130 14.07 -0.37 -17.48
CA ILE A 130 15.48 -0.64 -17.76
C ILE A 130 15.60 -2.02 -18.41
N PRO A 131 16.66 -2.26 -19.22
CA PRO A 131 16.89 -3.57 -19.81
C PRO A 131 17.05 -4.64 -18.73
N ASP A 132 16.63 -5.85 -19.05
CA ASP A 132 16.98 -7.02 -18.25
C ASP A 132 18.48 -7.28 -18.37
N ALA A 133 19.14 -7.59 -17.26
CA ALA A 133 20.55 -7.92 -17.29
C ALA A 133 20.71 -9.31 -17.94
N PRO A 134 21.69 -9.51 -18.84
CA PRO A 134 21.94 -10.80 -19.47
C PRO A 134 22.40 -11.88 -18.49
#